data_AF-A0AAD8ESU7-F1
#
_entry.id   AF-A0AAD8ESU7-F1
#
_cell.length_a   1.000
_cell.length_b   1.000
_cell.length_c   1.000
_cell.angle_alpha   90.00
_cell.angle_beta   90.00
_cell.angle_gamma   90.00
#
_symmetry.space_group_name_H-M   'P 1'
#
loop_
_entity.id
_entity.type
_entity.pdbx_description
1 polymer ?
#
loop_
_entity_poly.entity_id
_entity_poly.type
_entity_poly.pdbx_seq_one_letter_code
_entity_poly.pdbx_strand_id
1 'polypeptide(L)' 'SVYAIVAPFGCILGGFSIDAWGRKKVVLISIIILCLGWILIVCAQNGETIVIGRILEGLARNIEATSIT' A
#
# COMPACT_ATOMS: atom_id res chain seq x y z
N SER A 1 -7.84 -13.45 -6.44
CA SER A 1 -8.21 -12.24 -5.67
C SER A 1 -7.11 -11.21 -5.86
N VAL A 2 -7.45 -9.99 -6.27
CA VAL A 2 -6.49 -8.95 -6.72
C VAL A 2 -5.36 -8.70 -5.72
N TYR A 3 -5.65 -8.84 -4.42
CA TYR A 3 -4.69 -8.76 -3.32
C TYR A 3 -3.46 -9.69 -3.44
N ALA A 4 -3.60 -10.88 -4.02
CA ALA A 4 -2.53 -11.87 -4.08
C ALA A 4 -1.42 -11.49 -5.08
N ILE A 5 -1.76 -10.75 -6.15
CA ILE A 5 -0.78 -10.27 -7.15
C ILE A 5 0.01 -9.09 -6.58
N VAL A 6 -0.63 -8.34 -5.69
CA VAL A 6 -0.13 -7.08 -5.14
C VAL A 6 0.80 -7.31 -3.95
N ALA A 7 0.54 -8.37 -3.18
CA ALA A 7 1.34 -8.74 -2.01
C ALA A 7 2.86 -8.86 -2.28
N PRO A 8 3.33 -9.64 -3.28
CA PRO A 8 4.77 -9.75 -3.54
C PRO A 8 5.38 -8.44 -4.03
N PHE A 9 4.63 -7.66 -4.82
CA PHE A 9 5.08 -6.34 -5.30
C PHE A 9 5.24 -5.32 -4.17
N GLY A 10 4.28 -5.28 -3.24
CA GLY A 10 4.32 -4.39 -2.09
C GLY A 10 5.44 -4.74 -1.12
N CYS A 11 5.70 -6.03 -0.90
CA CYS A 11 6.81 -6.47 -0.05
C CYS A 11 8.18 -6.10 -0.63
N ILE A 12 8.39 -6.26 -1.93
CA ILE A 12 9.68 -5.92 -2.59
C ILE A 12 9.93 -4.40 -2.52
N LEU A 13 8.94 -3.58 -2.86
CA LEU A 13 9.07 -2.12 -2.79
C LEU A 13 9.26 -1.64 -1.34
N GLY A 14 8.55 -2.26 -0.39
CA GLY A 14 8.63 -1.92 1.02
C GLY A 14 9.99 -2.26 1.62
N GLY A 15 10.53 -3.44 1.32
CA GLY A 15 11.86 -3.85 1.76
C GLY A 15 12.94 -2.89 1.25
N PHE A 16 12.90 -2.50 -0.02
CA PHE A 16 13.88 -1.56 -0.59
C PHE A 16 13.76 -0.14 0.00
N SER A 17 12.53 0.32 0.27
CA SER A 17 12.30 1.63 0.88
C SER A 17 12.73 1.69 2.34
N ILE A 18 12.57 0.60 3.10
CA ILE A 18 12.98 0.52 4.52
C ILE A 18 14.49 0.66 4.67
N ASP A 19 15.26 0.01 3.79
CA ASP A 19 16.72 0.09 3.77
C ASP A 19 17.24 1.47 3.36
N ALA A 20 16.58 2.13 2.40
CA ALA A 20 17.03 3.43 1.89
C ALA A 20 16.65 4.63 2.77
N TRP A 21 15.48 4.62 3.40
CA TRP A 21 14.87 5.84 4.00
C TRP A 21 14.69 5.79 5.53
N GLY A 22 14.93 4.63 6.15
CA GLY A 22 14.78 4.41 7.59
C GLY A 22 13.35 4.07 8.03
N ARG A 23 13.21 3.05 8.90
CA ARG A 23 11.93 2.43 9.33
C ARG A 23 10.81 3.43 9.68
N LYS A 24 11.11 4.50 10.42
CA LYS A 24 10.10 5.47 10.90
C LYS A 24 9.41 6.25 9.76
N LYS A 25 10.16 6.61 8.73
CA LYS A 25 9.64 7.41 7.60
C LYS A 25 8.74 6.56 6.71
N VAL A 26 9.13 5.31 6.48
CA VAL A 26 8.39 4.38 5.62
C VAL A 26 7.03 4.02 6.22
N VAL A 27 6.95 3.77 7.53
CA VAL A 27 5.66 3.53 8.20
C VAL A 27 4.73 4.73 8.06
N LEU A 28 5.26 5.95 8.25
CA LEU A 28 4.45 7.17 8.18
C LEU A 28 3.95 7.44 6.76
N ILE A 29 4.78 7.20 5.74
CA ILE A 29 4.40 7.28 4.32
C ILE A 29 3.36 6.21 3.97
N SER A 30 3.49 4.99 4.48
CA SER A 30 2.55 3.90 4.23
C SER A 30 1.16 4.23 4.78
N ILE A 31 1.08 4.80 5.99
CA ILE A 31 -0.18 5.25 6.59
C ILE A 31 -0.84 6.36 5.75
N ILE A 32 -0.05 7.31 5.22
CA ILE A 32 -0.58 8.36 4.33
C ILE A 32 -1.16 7.76 3.05
N ILE A 33 -0.45 6.81 2.43
CA ILE A 33 -0.91 6.14 1.20
C ILE A 33 -2.15 5.28 1.48
N LEU A 34 -2.23 4.63 2.65
CA LEU A 34 -3.39 3.87 3.08
C LEU A 34 -4.61 4.79 3.22
N CYS A 35 -4.48 5.92 3.90
CA CYS A 35 -5.54 6.94 4.00
C CYS A 35 -5.97 7.44 2.62
N LEU A 36 -5.03 7.72 1.71
CA LEU A 36 -5.34 8.13 0.35
C LEU A 36 -6.09 7.04 -0.44
N GLY A 37 -5.69 5.77 -0.29
CA GLY A 37 -6.36 4.64 -0.93
C GLY A 37 -7.82 4.50 -0.50
N TRP A 38 -8.11 4.70 0.79
CA TRP A 38 -9.48 4.69 1.32
C TRP A 38 -10.32 5.85 0.80
N ILE A 39 -9.76 7.07 0.74
CA ILE A 39 -10.43 8.25 0.17
C ILE A 39 -10.75 8.01 -1.30
N LEU A 40 -9.83 7.38 -2.04
CA LEU A 40 -10.02 7.04 -3.45
C LEU A 40 -11.15 6.02 -3.66
N ILE A 41 -11.28 5.03 -2.76
CA ILE A 41 -12.36 4.05 -2.78
C ILE A 41 -13.72 4.71 -2.52
N VAL A 42 -13.79 5.65 -1.56
CA VAL A 42 -15.03 6.38 -1.24
C VAL A 42 -15.47 7.28 -2.40
N CYS A 43 -14.51 7.85 -3.13
CA CYS A 43 -14.79 8.70 -4.30
C CYS A 43 -15.02 7.89 -5.60
N ALA A 44 -14.80 6.57 -5.59
CA ALA A 44 -14.88 5.74 -6.78
C ALA A 44 -16.33 5.51 -7.22
N GLN A 45 -16.71 6.11 -8.35
CA GLN A 45 -18.04 5.93 -8.98
C GLN A 45 -18.09 4.74 -9.96
N ASN A 46 -16.94 4.23 -10.40
CA ASN A 46 -16.81 3.13 -11.36
C ASN A 46 -16.18 1.90 -10.69
N GLY A 47 -16.66 0.69 -11.02
CA GLY A 47 -16.16 -0.57 -10.45
C GLY A 47 -14.66 -0.80 -10.67
N GLU A 48 -14.12 -0.30 -11.78
CA GLU A 48 -12.69 -0.37 -12.10
C GLU A 48 -11.84 0.51 -11.16
N THR A 49 -12.35 1.70 -10.80
CA THR A 49 -11.68 2.63 -9.89
C THR A 49 -11.60 2.06 -8.46
N ILE A 50 -12.60 1.28 -8.04
CA ILE A 50 -12.58 0.57 -6.76
C ILE A 50 -11.48 -0.50 -6.74
N VAL A 51 -11.29 -1.22 -7.84
CA VAL A 51 -10.23 -2.25 -7.97
C VAL A 51 -8.85 -1.61 -7.87
N ILE A 52 -8.64 -0.48 -8.55
CA ILE A 52 -7.38 0.28 -8.50
C ILE A 52 -7.11 0.80 -7.07
N GLY A 53 -8.14 1.35 -6.42
CA GLY A 53 -8.04 1.79 -5.02
C GLY A 53 -7.64 0.66 -4.07
N ARG A 54 -8.18 -0.55 -4.28
CA ARG A 54 -7.81 -1.73 -3.48
C ARG A 54 -6.42 -2.27 -3.75
N ILE A 55 -5.92 -2.18 -4.99
CA ILE A 55 -4.53 -2.51 -5.31
C ILE A 55 -3.58 -1.57 -4.55
N LEU A 56 -3.87 -0.27 -4.59
CA LEU A 56 -3.03 0.74 -3.93
C LEU A 56 -2.99 0.57 -2.41
N GLU A 57 -4.15 0.33 -1.79
CA GLU A 57 -4.27 0.07 -0.35
C GLU A 57 -3.57 -1.23 0.04
N GLY A 58 -3.72 -2.27 -0.78
CA GLY A 58 -2.99 -3.53 -0.63
C GLY A 58 -1.48 -3.33 -0.63
N LEU A 59 -0.92 -2.56 -1.58
CA LEU A 59 0.52 -2.25 -1.59
C LEU A 59 0.96 -1.57 -0.31
N ALA A 60 0.25 -0.52 0.11
CA ALA A 60 0.57 0.23 1.32
C ALA A 60 0.61 -0.66 2.56
N ARG A 61 -0.38 -1.57 2.69
CA ARG A 61 -0.45 -2.51 3.80
C ARG A 61 0.68 -3.52 3.83
N ASN A 62 1.14 -3.97 2.67
CA ASN A 62 2.28 -4.89 2.62
C ASN A 62 3.59 -4.19 3.01
N ILE A 63 3.78 -2.93 2.64
CA ILE A 63 4.94 -2.13 3.06
C ILE A 63 4.93 -1.91 4.59
N GLU A 64 3.75 -1.67 5.16
CA GLU A 64 3.57 -1.57 6.62
C GLU A 64 3.93 -2.89 7.31
N ALA A 65 3.48 -4.03 6.75
CA ALA A 65 3.72 -5.37 7.29
C ALA A 65 5.21 -5.74 7.30
N THR A 66 5.97 -5.36 6.26
CA THR A 66 7.42 -5.58 6.21
C THR A 66 8.18 -4.74 7.24
N SER A 67 7.62 -3.60 7.67
CA SER A 67 8.27 -2.74 8.68
C SER A 67 8.25 -3.34 10.09
N ILE A 68 7.28 -4.22 10.36
CA ILE A 68 7.05 -4.86 11.66
C ILE A 68 7.85 -6.16 11.84
N THR A 69 8.30 -6.78 10.73
CA THR A 69 9.21 -7.92 10.72
C THR A 69 10.69 -7.51 10.81
#